data_AF-A0A920R348-F1
#
_entry.id   AF-A0A920R348-F1
#
_cell.length_a   1.000
_cell.length_b   1.000
_cell.length_c   1.000
_cell.angle_alpha   90.00
_cell.angle_beta   90.00
_cell.angle_gamma   90.00
#
_symmetry.space_group_name_H-M   'P 1'
#
loop_
_entity.id
_entity.type
_entity.pdbx_description
1 polymer ?
#
loop_
_entity_poly.entity_id
_entity_poly.type
_entity_poly.pdbx_seq_one_letter_code
_entity_poly.pdbx_strand_id
1 'polypeptide(L)'
;MVTGVNTRRVGPNIWLRVNELVLPNVTQAGSAFAADGTKVRYYGRSSFTRWVVPLDDENTPCFAWANFGDRGDPPEYNTPEGPNS
;
A
#
# COMPACT_ATOMS: atom_id res chain seq x y z
N MET A 1 7.22 -9.83 10.53
CA MET A 1 6.37 -9.08 9.59
C MET A 1 4.99 -9.70 9.63
N VAL A 2 3.93 -8.90 9.74
CA VAL A 2 2.53 -9.35 9.74
C VAL A 2 1.85 -8.72 8.53
N THR A 3 1.12 -9.52 7.75
CA THR A 3 0.43 -9.07 6.55
C THR A 3 -1.08 -9.26 6.71
N GLY A 4 -1.83 -8.18 6.57
CA GLY A 4 -3.29 -8.19 6.60
C GLY A 4 -3.86 -8.01 5.19
N VAL A 5 -4.74 -8.90 4.77
CA VAL A 5 -5.38 -8.86 3.45
C VAL A 5 -6.89 -8.71 3.60
N ASN A 6 -7.46 -7.72 2.92
CA ASN A 6 -8.90 -7.57 2.76
C ASN A 6 -9.28 -7.96 1.34
N THR A 7 -10.35 -8.74 1.19
CA THR A 7 -10.80 -9.25 -0.10
C THR A 7 -12.29 -9.04 -0.29
N ARG A 8 -12.72 -8.64 -1.48
CA ARG A 8 -14.15 -8.65 -1.85
C ARG A 8 -14.31 -8.86 -3.37
N ARG A 9 -15.47 -9.37 -3.79
CA ARG A 9 -15.78 -9.48 -5.22
C ARG A 9 -16.30 -8.16 -5.78
N VAL A 10 -15.87 -7.80 -6.98
CA VAL A 10 -16.33 -6.62 -7.74
C VAL A 10 -16.60 -7.05 -9.18
N GLY A 11 -17.85 -7.43 -9.47
CA GLY A 11 -18.24 -7.97 -10.78
C GLY A 11 -17.43 -9.21 -11.15
N PRO A 12 -16.70 -9.21 -12.29
CA PRO A 12 -15.82 -10.31 -12.68
C PRO A 12 -14.48 -10.33 -11.92
N ASN A 13 -14.13 -9.26 -11.18
CA ASN A 13 -12.84 -9.13 -10.52
C ASN A 13 -12.91 -9.51 -9.03
N ILE A 14 -11.74 -9.86 -8.48
CA ILE A 14 -11.52 -9.93 -7.04
C ILE A 14 -10.67 -8.73 -6.65
N TRP A 15 -11.22 -7.89 -5.77
CA TRP A 15 -10.49 -6.78 -5.18
C TRP A 15 -9.69 -7.28 -3.97
N LEU A 16 -8.42 -6.92 -3.94
CA LEU A 16 -7.48 -7.25 -2.87
C LEU A 16 -6.87 -5.95 -2.35
N ARG A 17 -6.81 -5.81 -1.02
CA ARG A 17 -6.02 -4.76 -0.36
C ARG A 17 -5.11 -5.39 0.67
N VAL A 18 -3.82 -5.11 0.53
CA VAL A 18 -2.77 -5.58 1.43
C VAL A 18 -2.30 -4.42 2.30
N ASN A 19 -2.12 -4.68 3.59
CA ASN A 19 -1.41 -3.81 4.51
C ASN A 19 -0.33 -4.64 5.20
N GLU A 20 0.86 -4.08 5.32
CA GLU A 20 2.02 -4.75 5.90
C GLU A 20 2.43 -4.05 7.18
N LEU A 21 2.74 -4.84 8.21
CA LEU A 21 3.37 -4.40 9.45
C LEU A 21 4.74 -5.06 9.54
N VAL A 22 5.79 -4.26 9.34
CA VAL A 22 7.17 -4.63 9.58
C VAL A 22 7.51 -4.26 11.02
N LEU A 23 7.96 -5.24 11.80
CA LEU A 23 8.32 -5.03 13.20
C LEU A 23 9.57 -4.13 13.29
N PRO A 24 9.67 -3.24 14.30
CA PRO A 24 8.80 -3.18 15.47
C PRO A 24 7.44 -2.49 15.24
N ASN A 25 7.30 -1.49 14.37
CA ASN A 25 6.06 -0.70 14.24
C ASN A 25 5.96 0.09 12.90
N VAL A 26 6.48 -0.44 11.80
CA VAL A 26 6.40 0.19 10.47
C VAL A 26 5.21 -0.40 9.73
N THR A 27 4.22 0.43 9.40
CA THR A 27 3.06 0.05 8.59
C THR A 27 3.16 0.63 7.19
N GLN A 28 2.93 -0.20 6.18
CA GLN A 28 2.76 0.23 4.79
C GLN A 28 1.38 -0.18 4.28
N ALA A 29 0.65 0.79 3.74
CA ALA A 29 -0.61 0.53 3.06
C ALA A 29 -0.37 0.55 1.54
N GLY A 30 -0.84 -0.48 0.85
CA GLY A 30 -0.84 -0.55 -0.62
C GLY A 30 -1.63 0.58 -1.28
N SER A 31 -1.70 0.56 -2.61
CA SER A 31 -2.25 1.66 -3.43
C SER A 31 -3.61 2.15 -2.93
N ALA A 32 -3.65 3.39 -2.42
CA ALA A 32 -4.83 4.00 -1.79
C ALA A 32 -5.77 4.65 -2.82
N PHE A 33 -5.24 5.11 -3.96
CA PHE A 33 -5.96 5.94 -4.91
C PHE A 33 -6.48 5.21 -6.15
N ALA A 34 -6.19 3.93 -6.32
CA ALA A 34 -6.30 3.28 -7.63
C ALA A 34 -7.05 1.94 -7.66
N ALA A 35 -7.68 1.54 -6.55
CA ALA A 35 -8.22 0.21 -6.39
C ALA A 35 -9.68 0.23 -5.91
N ASP A 36 -10.63 0.61 -6.79
CA ASP A 36 -12.06 0.34 -6.53
C ASP A 36 -12.46 -1.10 -6.91
N GLY A 37 -11.56 -1.82 -7.60
CA GLY A 37 -11.73 -3.19 -8.08
C GLY A 37 -12.36 -3.31 -9.46
N THR A 38 -12.62 -2.19 -10.15
CA THR A 38 -13.25 -2.19 -11.49
C THR A 38 -12.26 -2.51 -12.61
N LYS A 39 -10.96 -2.24 -12.40
CA LYS A 39 -9.88 -2.50 -13.36
C LYS A 39 -8.82 -3.42 -12.78
N VAL A 40 -8.23 -4.26 -13.63
CA VAL A 40 -7.10 -5.12 -13.26
C VAL A 40 -5.88 -4.26 -12.94
N ARG A 41 -5.22 -4.57 -11.82
CA ARG A 41 -3.98 -3.94 -11.38
C ARG A 41 -2.92 -5.02 -11.18
N TYR A 42 -1.79 -4.87 -11.85
CA TYR A 42 -0.66 -5.80 -11.77
C TYR A 42 0.36 -5.34 -10.71
N TYR A 43 0.65 -4.04 -10.67
CA TYR A 43 1.58 -3.47 -9.72
C TYR A 43 0.96 -2.24 -9.05
N GLY A 44 0.94 -2.22 -7.72
CA GLY A 44 0.50 -1.08 -6.94
C GLY A 44 1.55 -0.75 -5.89
N ARG A 45 2.04 0.49 -5.85
CA ARG A 45 3.02 0.93 -4.85
C ARG A 45 2.35 1.30 -3.54
N SER A 46 3.12 1.23 -2.45
CA SER A 46 2.68 1.67 -1.13
C SER A 46 2.39 3.17 -1.12
N SER A 47 1.11 3.53 -1.01
CA SER A 47 0.68 4.93 -1.00
C SER A 47 1.04 5.64 0.30
N PHE A 48 1.21 4.88 1.38
CA PHE A 48 1.47 5.45 2.69
C PHE A 48 2.43 4.56 3.48
N THR A 49 3.45 5.18 4.08
CA THR A 49 4.35 4.53 5.03
C THR A 49 4.27 5.28 6.34
N ARG A 50 4.03 4.57 7.43
CA ARG A 50 3.98 5.13 8.78
C ARG A 50 4.87 4.32 9.69
N TRP A 51 5.62 5.02 10.54
CA TRP A 51 6.45 4.43 11.57
C TRP A 51 6.16 5.09 12.90
N VAL A 52 5.80 4.26 13.88
CA VAL A 52 5.44 4.69 15.23
C VAL A 52 6.55 4.25 16.17
N VAL A 53 7.25 5.20 16.79
CA VAL A 53 8.44 4.92 17.61
C VAL A 53 8.12 5.25 19.05
N PRO A 54 8.11 4.26 19.98
CA PRO A 54 8.03 4.58 21.40
C PRO A 54 9.34 5.25 21.83
N LEU A 55 9.25 6.45 22.41
CA LEU A 55 10.40 7.17 22.96
C LEU A 55 10.55 6.88 24.47
N ASP A 56 9.41 6.87 25.17
CA ASP A 56 9.28 6.56 26.59
C ASP A 56 7.85 6.04 26.88
N ASP A 57 7.50 5.89 28.16
CA ASP A 57 6.23 5.31 28.61
C ASP A 57 5.00 6.19 28.29
N GLU A 58 5.19 7.47 27.96
CA GLU A 58 4.12 8.43 27.71
C GLU A 58 4.17 9.05 26.30
N ASN A 59 5.29 8.91 25.57
CA ASN A 59 5.53 9.56 24.29
C ASN A 59 5.81 8.56 23.18
N THR A 60 5.04 8.67 22.10
CA THR A 60 5.18 7.81 20.92
C THR A 60 4.99 8.63 19.64
N PRO A 61 6.06 9.29 19.14
CA PRO A 61 5.99 10.01 17.87
C PRO A 61 5.62 9.11 16.68
N CYS A 62 4.88 9.71 15.74
CA CYS A 62 4.45 9.07 14.51
C CYS A 62 5.08 9.79 13.31
N PHE A 63 5.96 9.09 12.59
CA PHE A 63 6.49 9.53 11.31
C PHE A 63 5.64 8.97 10.18
N ALA A 64 5.24 9.81 9.24
CA ALA A 64 4.37 9.41 8.15
C ALA A 64 4.83 10.04 6.83
N TRP A 65 4.90 9.21 5.79
CA TRP A 65 5.19 9.60 4.43
C TRP A 65 4.04 9.20 3.52
N ALA A 66 3.51 10.21 2.85
CA ALA A 66 2.57 10.09 1.75
C ALA A 66 3.35 9.95 0.44
N ASN A 67 3.32 8.78 -0.17
CA ASN A 67 4.00 8.52 -1.45
C ASN A 67 3.05 8.87 -2.60
N PHE A 68 2.67 10.14 -2.68
CA PHE A 68 1.78 10.66 -3.73
C PHE A 68 2.58 11.38 -4.82
N GLY A 69 2.08 11.33 -6.03
CA GLY A 69 2.65 12.00 -7.19
C GLY A 69 2.54 11.15 -8.45
N ASP A 70 2.84 11.75 -9.59
CA ASP A 70 2.71 11.12 -10.92
C ASP A 70 3.54 9.84 -11.04
N ARG A 71 4.65 9.74 -10.29
CA ARG A 71 5.51 8.56 -10.22
C ARG A 71 5.04 7.48 -9.25
N GLY A 72 4.03 7.75 -8.43
CA GLY A 72 3.54 6.84 -7.40
C GLY A 72 2.93 5.57 -7.98
N ASP A 73 1.99 5.72 -8.91
CA ASP A 73 1.30 4.59 -9.56
C ASP A 73 0.98 4.92 -11.04
N PRO A 74 2.01 5.04 -11.90
CA PRO A 74 1.83 5.43 -13.29
C PRO A 74 1.07 4.34 -14.06
N PRO A 75 -0.01 4.68 -14.79
CA PRO A 75 -0.79 3.72 -15.56
C PRO A 75 0.04 2.91 -16.56
N GLU A 76 1.11 3.48 -17.10
CA GLU A 76 2.03 2.85 -18.05
C GLU A 76 2.78 1.65 -17.48
N TYR A 77 2.94 1.56 -16.16
CA TYR A 77 3.57 0.41 -15.50
C TYR A 77 2.56 -0.63 -15.03
N ASN A 78 1.28 -0.47 -15.35
CA ASN A 78 0.25 -1.46 -15.06
C ASN A 78 0.21 -2.56 -16.14
N THR A 79 1.36 -3.18 -16.37
CA THR A 79 1.58 -4.30 -17.28
C THR A 79 2.03 -5.53 -16.50
N PRO A 80 1.89 -6.75 -17.04
CA PRO A 80 2.44 -7.95 -16.43
C PRO A 80 3.96 -7.89 -16.19
N GLU A 81 4.68 -7.16 -17.03
CA GLU A 81 6.15 -7.00 -16.98
C GLU A 81 6.59 -5.95 -15.94
N GLY A 82 5.69 -5.06 -15.55
CA GLY A 82 5.94 -4.01 -14.56
C GLY A 82 6.97 -2.96 -15.02
N PRO A 83 7.57 -2.20 -14.09
CA PRO A 83 8.45 -1.07 -14.42
C PRO A 83 9.86 -1.46 -14.91
N ASN A 84 10.19 -2.75 -15.04
CA ASN A 84 11.54 -3.24 -15.40
C ASN A 84 11.64 -3.74 -16.86
N SER A 85 10.67 -3.43 -17.72
CA SER A 85 10.68 -3.77 -19.15
C SER A 85 11.49 -2.79 -19.99
#